data_AF-A0A8T3XBI2-F1
#
_entry.id   AF-A0A8T3XBI2-F1
#
_cell.length_a   1.000
_cell.length_b   1.000
_cell.length_c   1.000
_cell.angle_alpha   90.00
_cell.angle_beta   90.00
_cell.angle_gamma   90.00
#
_symmetry.space_group_name_H-M   'P 1'
#
loop_
_entity.id
_entity.type
_entity.pdbx_description
1 polymer ?
#
loop_
_entity_poly.entity_id
_entity_poly.type
_entity_poly.pdbx_seq_one_letter_code
_entity_poly.pdbx_strand_id
1 'polypeptide(L)'
;MENVTLKKSLIIFLAITILVILVFLVLKNSNSPTGKVISENVICTDSDGTDSFSSQGTVTLKGSDGSSIIYSDSCEGSETVDYVCEDNRAIKHLSVGENCVCQNGACIPVQCFGNECNPSNTKQICSQGNWINCAGESICYANSCITPSKANAKIIGGGGSGDSGSGGGSGTTSSSSTASTETTRTIGNINTANTEEISINEKIIFLINGNEHNLKVTSLSSTLMNAELDGGSFSLEVGGEKRTDFNNDGIKDLSLILKSISLTTNKARLLITVF
;
A
#
# COMPACT_ATOMS: atom_id res chain seq x y z
N MET A 1 59.25 71.36 -8.95
CA MET A 1 58.63 70.66 -10.09
C MET A 1 58.22 69.21 -9.77
N GLU A 2 58.40 68.70 -8.53
CA GLU A 2 58.09 67.30 -8.18
C GLU A 2 56.59 66.97 -8.01
N ASN A 3 55.73 67.96 -7.73
CA ASN A 3 54.30 67.71 -7.48
C ASN A 3 53.49 67.37 -8.75
N VAL A 4 54.03 67.62 -9.94
CA VAL A 4 53.33 67.35 -11.21
C VAL A 4 53.50 65.89 -11.65
N THR A 5 54.64 65.29 -11.35
CA THR A 5 54.97 63.91 -11.73
C THR A 5 54.15 62.89 -10.93
N LEU A 6 53.93 63.17 -9.63
CA LEU A 6 53.14 62.30 -8.76
C LEU A 6 51.67 62.22 -9.20
N LYS A 7 51.07 63.35 -9.59
CA LYS A 7 49.67 63.40 -10.05
C LYS A 7 49.46 62.63 -11.36
N LYS A 8 50.41 62.67 -12.29
CA LYS A 8 50.32 61.92 -13.54
C LYS A 8 50.40 60.41 -13.32
N SER A 9 51.29 59.97 -12.43
CA SER A 9 51.43 58.55 -12.09
C SER A 9 50.17 57.98 -11.43
N LEU A 10 49.54 58.75 -10.54
CA LEU A 10 48.29 58.36 -9.89
C LEU A 10 47.12 58.18 -10.88
N ILE A 11 46.99 59.09 -11.85
CA ILE A 11 45.92 59.03 -12.86
C ILE A 11 46.07 57.80 -13.77
N ILE A 12 47.30 57.49 -14.17
CA ILE A 12 47.60 56.31 -15.01
C ILE A 12 47.27 55.02 -14.26
N PHE A 13 47.63 54.94 -12.97
CA PHE A 13 47.34 53.76 -12.16
C PHE A 13 45.84 53.53 -12.00
N LEU A 14 45.07 54.60 -11.76
CA LEU A 14 43.61 54.52 -11.62
C LEU A 14 42.95 54.04 -12.93
N ALA A 15 43.40 54.55 -14.09
CA ALA A 15 42.87 54.15 -15.39
C ALA A 15 43.11 52.68 -15.71
N ILE A 16 44.30 52.16 -15.41
CA ILE A 16 44.63 50.73 -15.59
C ILE A 16 43.75 49.86 -14.68
N THR A 17 43.56 50.28 -13.43
CA THR A 17 42.75 49.53 -12.46
C THR A 17 41.28 49.43 -12.92
N ILE A 18 40.71 50.52 -13.45
CA ILE A 18 39.35 50.53 -14.00
C ILE A 18 39.24 49.61 -15.22
N LEU A 19 40.23 49.61 -16.12
CA LEU A 19 40.26 48.74 -17.30
C LEU A 19 40.25 47.26 -16.90
N VAL A 20 41.06 46.87 -15.91
CA VAL A 20 41.12 45.49 -15.41
C VAL A 20 39.79 45.05 -14.80
N ILE A 21 39.14 45.92 -14.02
CA ILE A 21 37.81 45.63 -13.43
C ILE A 21 36.76 45.43 -14.53
N LEU A 22 36.75 46.26 -15.57
CA LEU A 22 35.81 46.13 -16.69
C LEU A 22 36.00 44.82 -17.45
N VAL A 23 37.24 44.40 -17.71
CA VAL A 23 37.53 43.10 -18.34
C VAL A 23 37.03 41.94 -17.47
N PHE A 24 37.27 42.01 -16.16
CA PHE A 24 36.79 40.99 -15.23
C PHE A 24 35.26 40.90 -15.17
N LEU A 25 34.56 42.02 -15.29
CA LEU A 25 33.10 42.05 -15.35
C LEU A 25 32.56 41.43 -16.65
N VAL A 26 33.21 41.69 -17.79
CA VAL A 26 32.83 41.06 -19.07
C VAL A 26 33.05 39.55 -19.03
N LEU A 27 34.15 39.08 -18.44
CA LEU A 27 34.44 37.65 -18.31
C LEU A 27 33.58 36.94 -17.25
N LYS A 28 33.14 37.62 -16.19
CA LYS A 28 32.18 37.04 -15.23
C LYS A 28 30.77 36.94 -15.79
N ASN A 29 30.43 37.75 -16.78
CA ASN A 29 29.11 37.73 -17.41
C ASN A 29 29.00 36.71 -18.56
N SER A 30 30.06 35.97 -18.88
CA SER A 30 30.03 34.93 -19.93
C SER A 30 29.62 33.55 -19.40
N ASN A 31 29.00 33.45 -18.23
CA ASN A 31 28.46 32.19 -17.70
C ASN A 31 27.09 31.85 -18.31
N SER A 32 27.07 31.69 -19.63
CA SER A 32 26.24 30.70 -20.33
C SER A 32 26.54 30.81 -21.81
N PRO A 33 27.25 29.85 -22.42
CA PRO A 33 27.15 29.67 -23.86
C PRO A 33 25.69 29.33 -24.17
N THR A 34 24.87 30.35 -24.45
CA THR A 34 23.49 30.22 -24.94
C THR A 34 23.44 29.78 -26.40
N GLY A 35 24.47 29.07 -26.86
CA GLY A 35 24.36 28.25 -28.04
C GLY A 35 23.41 27.12 -27.70
N LYS A 36 22.12 27.30 -28.01
CA LYS A 36 21.19 26.19 -28.19
C LYS A 36 21.85 25.33 -29.27
N VAL A 37 22.57 24.29 -28.83
CA VAL A 37 23.00 23.22 -29.71
C VAL A 37 21.70 22.73 -30.33
N ILE A 38 21.52 23.03 -31.61
CA ILE A 38 20.44 22.48 -32.40
C ILE A 38 20.78 21.00 -32.42
N SER A 39 20.15 20.27 -31.51
CA SER A 39 20.27 18.82 -31.38
C SER A 39 20.27 18.25 -32.78
N GLU A 40 21.32 17.48 -33.10
CA GLU A 40 21.29 16.57 -34.23
C GLU A 40 19.95 15.82 -34.21
N ASN A 41 19.42 15.48 -35.39
CA ASN A 41 18.21 14.67 -35.52
C ASN A 41 18.43 13.33 -34.82
N VAL A 42 18.16 13.27 -33.52
CA VAL A 42 18.15 12.04 -32.74
C VAL A 42 16.80 11.41 -32.98
N ILE A 43 16.81 10.25 -33.66
CA ILE A 43 15.61 9.43 -33.77
C ILE A 43 15.59 8.56 -32.54
N CYS A 44 14.48 8.61 -31.82
CA CYS A 44 14.32 7.89 -30.59
C CYS A 44 13.13 6.95 -30.72
N THR A 45 13.34 5.68 -30.43
CA THR A 45 12.34 4.61 -30.63
C THR A 45 12.22 3.81 -29.34
N ASP A 46 11.00 3.65 -28.90
CA ASP A 46 10.60 2.94 -27.69
C ASP A 46 9.88 1.65 -28.12
N SER A 47 10.30 0.51 -27.56
CA SER A 47 9.88 -0.82 -28.04
C SER A 47 8.49 -1.25 -27.60
N ASP A 48 8.00 -0.70 -26.49
CA ASP A 48 6.75 -1.06 -25.83
C ASP A 48 5.85 0.16 -25.56
N GLY A 49 6.36 1.35 -25.87
CA GLY A 49 5.59 2.58 -25.90
C GLY A 49 5.63 3.30 -24.57
N THR A 50 5.27 4.59 -24.61
CA THR A 50 5.70 5.61 -23.63
C THR A 50 5.21 5.45 -22.18
N ASP A 51 4.44 4.41 -21.84
CA ASP A 51 3.87 4.23 -20.49
C ASP A 51 3.64 2.74 -20.11
N SER A 52 4.33 1.78 -20.75
CA SER A 52 4.07 0.35 -20.53
C SER A 52 4.96 -0.25 -19.44
N PHE A 53 4.82 0.21 -18.20
CA PHE A 53 5.54 -0.35 -17.04
C PHE A 53 5.31 -1.86 -16.86
N SER A 54 4.22 -2.42 -17.40
CA SER A 54 3.89 -3.84 -17.29
C SER A 54 4.69 -4.78 -18.19
N SER A 55 5.48 -4.24 -19.12
CA SER A 55 6.39 -4.97 -20.00
C SER A 55 7.82 -4.53 -19.78
N GLN A 56 8.78 -5.37 -20.13
CA GLN A 56 10.17 -4.94 -20.22
C GLN A 56 10.41 -4.36 -21.61
N GLY A 57 10.77 -3.09 -21.65
CA GLY A 57 11.06 -2.31 -22.82
C GLY A 57 12.53 -1.99 -23.03
N THR A 58 12.81 -1.42 -24.21
CA THR A 58 14.07 -0.76 -24.53
C THR A 58 13.83 0.51 -25.35
N VAL A 59 14.58 1.57 -25.03
CA VAL A 59 14.68 2.79 -25.84
C VAL A 59 15.98 2.79 -26.60
N THR A 60 15.88 2.97 -27.93
CA THR A 60 17.03 3.13 -28.82
C THR A 60 17.13 4.58 -29.30
N LEU A 61 18.25 5.23 -29.00
CA LEU A 61 18.63 6.51 -29.59
C LEU A 61 19.54 6.26 -30.79
N LYS A 62 19.18 6.80 -31.96
CA LYS A 62 20.02 6.81 -33.16
C LYS A 62 20.54 8.21 -33.44
N GLY A 63 21.87 8.36 -33.44
CA GLY A 63 22.55 9.58 -33.87
C GLY A 63 22.57 9.73 -35.39
N SER A 64 22.85 10.95 -35.87
CA SER A 64 22.96 11.24 -37.30
C SER A 64 24.15 10.55 -37.99
N ASP A 65 25.15 10.15 -37.22
CA ASP A 65 26.30 9.36 -37.66
C ASP A 65 25.98 7.85 -37.79
N GLY A 66 24.75 7.44 -37.46
CA GLY A 66 24.31 6.05 -37.44
C GLY A 66 24.68 5.29 -36.17
N SER A 67 25.33 5.94 -35.19
CA SER A 67 25.55 5.35 -33.86
C SER A 67 24.22 5.08 -33.16
N SER A 68 24.18 4.06 -32.30
CA SER A 68 23.00 3.73 -31.51
C SER A 68 23.36 3.51 -30.05
N ILE A 69 22.57 4.08 -29.16
CA ILE A 69 22.63 3.84 -27.71
C ILE A 69 21.30 3.21 -27.30
N ILE A 70 21.37 2.13 -26.52
CA ILE A 70 20.20 1.39 -26.06
C ILE A 70 20.10 1.52 -24.54
N TYR A 71 18.92 1.87 -24.07
CA TYR A 71 18.53 1.87 -22.67
C TYR A 71 17.49 0.78 -22.48
N SER A 72 17.64 -0.02 -21.44
CA SER A 72 16.71 -1.09 -21.12
C SER A 72 16.04 -0.79 -19.79
N ASP A 73 14.75 -1.09 -19.70
CA ASP A 73 14.02 -0.97 -18.46
C ASP A 73 14.63 -1.89 -17.41
N SER A 74 14.59 -1.42 -16.17
CA SER A 74 15.35 -2.03 -15.09
C SER A 74 14.60 -1.94 -13.77
N CYS A 75 15.09 -2.70 -12.80
CA CYS A 75 14.60 -2.62 -11.43
C CYS A 75 15.65 -1.93 -10.57
N GLU A 76 15.28 -0.83 -9.92
CA GLU A 76 16.09 -0.17 -8.91
C GLU A 76 15.42 -0.36 -7.54
N GLY A 77 15.90 -1.35 -6.78
CA GLY A 77 15.23 -1.77 -5.55
C GLY A 77 13.86 -2.40 -5.84
N SER A 78 12.80 -1.80 -5.32
CA SER A 78 11.41 -2.21 -5.58
C SER A 78 10.74 -1.43 -6.71
N GLU A 79 11.40 -0.41 -7.24
CA GLU A 79 10.84 0.46 -8.28
C GLU A 79 11.19 -0.06 -9.67
N THR A 80 10.23 0.03 -10.58
CA THR A 80 10.46 -0.18 -12.01
C THR A 80 10.92 1.14 -12.61
N VAL A 81 12.09 1.10 -13.25
CA VAL A 81 12.67 2.18 -14.03
C VAL A 81 12.33 1.94 -15.49
N ASP A 82 11.52 2.83 -16.04
CA ASP A 82 11.08 2.83 -17.43
C ASP A 82 11.76 4.00 -18.16
N TYR A 83 12.48 3.67 -19.23
CA TYR A 83 13.06 4.67 -20.11
C TYR A 83 12.08 4.95 -21.24
N VAL A 84 11.61 6.19 -21.35
CA VAL A 84 10.59 6.53 -22.35
C VAL A 84 11.05 7.61 -23.32
N CYS A 85 10.45 7.57 -24.50
CA CYS A 85 10.71 8.51 -25.57
C CYS A 85 9.47 9.31 -26.00
N GLU A 86 9.34 10.55 -25.55
CA GLU A 86 8.26 11.44 -26.00
C GLU A 86 8.71 12.24 -27.24
N ASP A 87 8.05 12.05 -28.39
CA ASP A 87 8.17 12.91 -29.59
C ASP A 87 9.61 13.15 -30.13
N ASN A 88 10.48 12.14 -30.18
CA ASN A 88 11.89 12.29 -30.54
C ASN A 88 12.66 13.30 -29.66
N ARG A 89 12.26 13.47 -28.41
CA ARG A 89 12.97 14.30 -27.42
C ARG A 89 13.94 13.47 -26.58
N ALA A 90 14.67 14.15 -25.69
CA ALA A 90 15.57 13.52 -24.74
C ALA A 90 14.86 12.44 -23.92
N ILE A 91 15.59 11.36 -23.62
CA ILE A 91 15.09 10.26 -22.79
C ILE A 91 14.61 10.79 -21.45
N LYS A 92 13.41 10.37 -21.07
CA LYS A 92 12.86 10.61 -19.75
C LYS A 92 12.94 9.32 -18.95
N HIS A 93 13.22 9.48 -17.66
CA HIS A 93 13.27 8.41 -16.69
C HIS A 93 11.98 8.46 -15.87
N LEU A 94 11.17 7.42 -15.98
CA LEU A 94 9.97 7.25 -15.17
C LEU A 94 10.24 6.16 -14.14
N SER A 95 9.78 6.40 -12.90
CA SER A 95 9.92 5.43 -11.81
C SER A 95 8.54 5.19 -11.20
N VAL A 96 8.15 3.92 -11.11
CA VAL A 96 6.88 3.50 -10.49
C VAL A 96 7.20 2.48 -9.39
N GLY A 97 6.76 2.79 -8.17
CA GLY A 97 6.94 1.93 -6.99
C GLY A 97 5.64 1.57 -6.26
N GLU A 98 4.51 2.19 -6.60
CA GLU A 98 3.25 1.95 -5.88
C GLU A 98 2.47 0.80 -6.54
N ASN A 99 2.23 -0.27 -5.77
CA ASN A 99 1.37 -1.40 -6.13
C ASN A 99 1.89 -2.36 -7.24
N CYS A 100 3.19 -2.47 -7.42
CA CYS A 100 3.79 -3.59 -8.15
C CYS A 100 5.10 -4.07 -7.54
N VAL A 101 5.54 -5.27 -7.95
CA VAL A 101 6.88 -5.78 -7.70
C VAL A 101 7.65 -5.69 -9.01
N CYS A 102 8.81 -5.03 -8.98
CA CYS A 102 9.67 -5.02 -10.15
C CYS A 102 10.31 -6.41 -10.35
N GLN A 103 10.07 -7.01 -11.51
CA GLN A 103 10.64 -8.28 -11.91
C GLN A 103 11.09 -8.20 -13.37
N ASN A 104 12.37 -8.46 -13.63
CA ASN A 104 12.98 -8.38 -14.97
C ASN A 104 12.74 -7.04 -15.69
N GLY A 105 12.82 -5.92 -14.97
CA GLY A 105 12.60 -4.59 -15.54
C GLY A 105 11.14 -4.24 -15.82
N ALA A 106 10.18 -5.08 -15.38
CA ALA A 106 8.75 -4.81 -15.51
C ALA A 106 8.06 -4.74 -14.14
N CYS A 107 7.05 -3.88 -14.04
CA CYS A 107 6.14 -3.69 -12.91
C CYS A 107 5.05 -4.76 -12.96
N ILE A 108 5.21 -5.83 -12.17
CA ILE A 108 4.21 -6.90 -12.06
C ILE A 108 3.21 -6.54 -10.95
N PRO A 109 1.91 -6.39 -11.25
CA PRO A 109 0.92 -6.04 -10.23
C PRO A 109 0.97 -6.97 -9.03
N VAL A 110 1.03 -6.39 -7.83
CA VAL A 110 1.01 -7.16 -6.58
C VAL A 110 -0.38 -7.79 -6.41
N GLN A 111 -0.45 -9.10 -6.24
CA GLN A 111 -1.71 -9.82 -6.00
C GLN A 111 -2.12 -9.89 -4.53
N CYS A 112 -1.18 -9.64 -3.62
CA CYS A 112 -1.34 -9.79 -2.18
C CYS A 112 -0.28 -9.00 -1.41
N PHE A 113 -0.52 -8.65 -0.14
CA PHE A 113 0.45 -7.91 0.67
C PHE A 113 0.84 -8.66 1.95
N GLY A 114 2.11 -8.50 2.35
CA GLY A 114 2.63 -9.13 3.57
C GLY A 114 2.68 -10.65 3.48
N ASN A 115 2.29 -11.31 4.57
CA ASN A 115 2.27 -12.78 4.71
C ASN A 115 0.84 -13.31 4.83
N GLU A 116 -0.14 -12.61 4.26
CA GLU A 116 -1.55 -12.99 4.38
C GLU A 116 -1.84 -14.34 3.68
N CYS A 117 -2.86 -15.05 4.16
CA CYS A 117 -3.33 -16.27 3.53
C CYS A 117 -4.28 -15.97 2.38
N ASN A 118 -4.18 -16.72 1.27
CA ASN A 118 -5.08 -16.51 0.14
C ASN A 118 -6.53 -16.86 0.52
N PRO A 119 -7.48 -15.90 0.49
CA PRO A 119 -8.86 -16.14 0.88
C PRO A 119 -9.58 -17.14 -0.04
N SER A 120 -9.11 -17.28 -1.29
CA SER A 120 -9.66 -18.19 -2.29
C SER A 120 -8.97 -19.56 -2.29
N ASN A 121 -7.79 -19.69 -1.67
CA ASN A 121 -7.02 -20.92 -1.68
C ASN A 121 -6.18 -21.07 -0.40
N THR A 122 -6.67 -21.86 0.55
CA THR A 122 -5.99 -22.07 1.84
C THR A 122 -4.62 -22.76 1.72
N LYS A 123 -4.17 -23.19 0.53
CA LYS A 123 -2.83 -23.72 0.30
C LYS A 123 -1.82 -22.66 -0.13
N GLN A 124 -2.22 -21.40 -0.23
CA GLN A 124 -1.36 -20.31 -0.68
C GLN A 124 -1.14 -19.27 0.41
N ILE A 125 0.09 -18.76 0.47
CA ILE A 125 0.50 -17.63 1.31
C ILE A 125 1.04 -16.53 0.40
N CYS A 126 0.84 -15.28 0.80
CA CYS A 126 1.47 -14.17 0.12
C CYS A 126 2.98 -14.16 0.39
N SER A 127 3.76 -14.04 -0.68
CA SER A 127 5.20 -13.84 -0.58
C SER A 127 5.66 -13.00 -1.77
N GLN A 128 6.34 -11.88 -1.49
CA GLN A 128 6.84 -10.96 -2.53
C GLN A 128 5.75 -10.58 -3.54
N GLY A 129 4.56 -10.25 -3.02
CA GLY A 129 3.45 -9.80 -3.85
C GLY A 129 2.72 -10.88 -4.66
N ASN A 130 3.12 -12.14 -4.51
CA ASN A 130 2.55 -13.26 -5.27
C ASN A 130 2.02 -14.34 -4.34
N TRP A 131 0.97 -15.03 -4.79
CA TRP A 131 0.47 -16.22 -4.12
C TRP A 131 1.38 -17.41 -4.40
N ILE A 132 2.12 -17.84 -3.38
CA ILE A 132 2.96 -19.04 -3.46
C ILE A 132 2.30 -20.20 -2.72
N ASN A 133 2.43 -21.42 -3.25
CA ASN A 133 1.92 -22.61 -2.58
C ASN A 133 2.76 -22.93 -1.34
N CYS A 134 2.10 -23.23 -0.23
CA CYS A 134 2.74 -23.81 0.94
C CYS A 134 3.38 -25.18 0.57
N ALA A 135 4.50 -25.51 1.22
CA ALA A 135 5.22 -26.74 0.94
C ALA A 135 4.45 -27.99 1.43
N GLY A 136 4.43 -29.05 0.61
CA GLY A 136 3.82 -30.33 0.95
C GLY A 136 2.30 -30.26 1.14
N GLU A 137 1.80 -30.83 2.24
CA GLU A 137 0.37 -30.81 2.62
C GLU A 137 0.02 -29.64 3.55
N SER A 138 0.92 -28.66 3.67
CA SER A 138 0.69 -27.50 4.51
C SER A 138 -0.44 -26.62 3.99
N ILE A 139 -1.15 -25.97 4.90
CA ILE A 139 -2.15 -24.93 4.62
C ILE A 139 -1.66 -23.62 5.22
N CYS A 140 -2.02 -22.49 4.61
CA CYS A 140 -1.86 -21.19 5.23
C CYS A 140 -2.92 -20.99 6.31
N TYR A 141 -2.46 -20.76 7.53
CA TYR A 141 -3.29 -20.44 8.68
C TYR A 141 -2.54 -19.45 9.57
N ALA A 142 -3.23 -18.41 10.04
CA ALA A 142 -2.62 -17.34 10.84
C ALA A 142 -1.34 -16.75 10.20
N ASN A 143 -1.41 -16.43 8.90
CA ASN A 143 -0.32 -15.83 8.13
C ASN A 143 0.98 -16.67 8.11
N SER A 144 0.83 -18.00 8.17
CA SER A 144 1.94 -18.94 8.12
C SER A 144 1.52 -20.27 7.50
N CYS A 145 2.41 -20.91 6.75
CA CYS A 145 2.19 -22.27 6.25
C CYS A 145 2.40 -23.27 7.38
N ILE A 146 1.34 -23.97 7.79
CA ILE A 146 1.39 -25.00 8.82
C ILE A 146 1.01 -26.36 8.22
N THR A 147 1.74 -27.41 8.58
CA THR A 147 1.30 -28.78 8.34
C THR A 147 0.31 -29.13 9.45
N PRO A 148 -0.98 -29.40 9.16
CA PRO A 148 -1.89 -29.87 10.18
C PRO A 148 -1.29 -31.11 10.83
N SER A 149 -1.09 -31.07 12.15
CA SER A 149 -0.73 -32.29 12.86
C SER A 149 -1.88 -33.26 12.61
N LYS A 150 -1.57 -34.51 12.26
CA LYS A 150 -2.56 -35.59 12.26
C LYS A 150 -2.97 -35.80 13.70
N ALA A 151 -3.77 -34.89 14.24
CA ALA A 151 -4.46 -35.10 15.48
C ALA A 151 -5.32 -36.34 15.21
N ASN A 152 -4.98 -37.45 15.86
CA ASN A 152 -5.88 -38.56 16.01
C ASN A 152 -7.11 -37.97 16.71
N ALA A 153 -8.09 -37.53 15.92
CA ALA A 153 -9.36 -37.05 16.42
C ALA A 153 -10.01 -38.23 17.12
N LYS A 154 -9.71 -38.38 18.41
CA LYS A 154 -10.43 -39.27 19.30
C LYS A 154 -11.79 -38.63 19.43
N ILE A 155 -12.73 -39.08 18.60
CA ILE A 155 -14.14 -38.82 18.78
C ILE A 155 -14.49 -39.41 20.15
N ILE A 156 -14.51 -38.55 21.18
CA ILE A 156 -15.15 -38.89 22.44
C ILE A 156 -16.64 -38.76 22.13
N GLY A 157 -17.22 -39.85 21.63
CA GLY A 157 -18.67 -40.00 21.56
C GLY A 157 -19.20 -39.92 22.98
N GLY A 158 -19.79 -38.77 23.33
CA GLY A 158 -20.60 -38.63 24.52
C GLY A 158 -21.78 -39.58 24.41
N GLY A 159 -21.71 -40.68 25.15
CA GLY A 159 -22.83 -41.60 25.33
C GLY A 159 -23.97 -40.86 26.04
N GLY A 160 -25.06 -40.63 25.32
CA GLY A 160 -26.35 -40.28 25.88
C GLY A 160 -27.23 -41.52 25.87
N SER A 161 -27.21 -42.27 26.98
CA SER A 161 -28.27 -43.21 27.31
C SER A 161 -29.49 -42.39 27.75
N GLY A 162 -30.58 -42.45 26.99
CA GLY A 162 -31.83 -41.74 27.29
C GLY A 162 -33.01 -42.63 27.00
N ASP A 163 -33.63 -43.10 28.07
CA ASP A 163 -34.73 -44.05 28.12
C ASP A 163 -35.99 -43.61 27.36
N SER A 164 -36.65 -44.63 26.83
CA SER A 164 -37.99 -44.63 26.27
C SER A 164 -39.08 -44.19 27.26
N GLY A 165 -39.84 -43.16 26.90
CA GLY A 165 -41.03 -42.72 27.62
C GLY A 165 -42.10 -42.16 26.67
N SER A 166 -43.10 -42.98 26.36
CA SER A 166 -44.30 -42.61 25.61
C SER A 166 -45.26 -41.78 26.48
N GLY A 167 -45.75 -40.64 25.98
CA GLY A 167 -46.83 -39.88 26.61
C GLY A 167 -47.24 -38.67 25.77
N GLY A 168 -48.44 -38.72 25.19
CA GLY A 168 -48.99 -37.67 24.33
C GLY A 168 -49.40 -36.41 25.08
N GLY A 169 -49.39 -35.27 24.37
CA GLY A 169 -49.88 -33.99 24.87
C GLY A 169 -49.81 -32.93 23.77
N SER A 170 -50.98 -32.51 23.29
CA SER A 170 -51.16 -31.46 22.29
C SER A 170 -50.86 -30.07 22.88
N GLY A 171 -50.23 -29.21 22.07
CA GLY A 171 -50.40 -27.75 22.14
C GLY A 171 -49.28 -26.99 22.85
N THR A 172 -48.39 -26.38 22.07
CA THR A 172 -48.06 -24.94 22.08
C THR A 172 -46.86 -24.68 21.16
N THR A 173 -47.07 -23.83 20.16
CA THR A 173 -46.07 -23.36 19.19
C THR A 173 -44.99 -22.54 19.87
N SER A 174 -43.92 -23.19 20.31
CA SER A 174 -42.69 -22.54 20.78
C SER A 174 -41.72 -22.52 19.62
N SER A 175 -41.62 -21.37 18.94
CA SER A 175 -40.62 -21.10 17.91
C SER A 175 -39.24 -21.19 18.57
N SER A 176 -38.58 -22.34 18.42
CA SER A 176 -37.18 -22.51 18.79
C SER A 176 -36.34 -21.63 17.87
N SER A 177 -36.02 -20.41 18.32
CA SER A 177 -35.03 -19.59 17.66
C SER A 177 -33.70 -20.34 17.71
N THR A 178 -33.30 -20.89 16.57
CA THR A 178 -31.99 -21.52 16.38
C THR A 178 -30.95 -20.52 16.88
N ALA A 179 -30.21 -20.88 17.93
CA ALA A 179 -29.16 -20.03 18.47
C ALA A 179 -28.19 -19.69 17.33
N SER A 180 -28.10 -18.41 16.96
CA SER A 180 -27.15 -17.97 15.96
C SER A 180 -25.75 -18.22 16.50
N THR A 181 -24.97 -19.07 15.82
CA THR A 181 -23.58 -19.32 16.19
C THR A 181 -22.77 -18.04 16.03
N GLU A 182 -22.18 -17.55 17.12
CA GLU A 182 -21.25 -16.43 17.09
C GLU A 182 -19.89 -16.90 16.55
N THR A 183 -19.39 -16.25 15.51
CA THR A 183 -18.06 -16.51 14.96
C THR A 183 -17.07 -15.54 15.60
N THR A 184 -15.96 -16.03 16.15
CA THR A 184 -14.91 -15.18 16.77
C THR A 184 -13.61 -15.26 15.97
N ARG A 185 -12.99 -14.11 15.68
CA ARG A 185 -11.72 -14.00 14.95
C ARG A 185 -10.78 -13.03 15.68
N THR A 186 -9.51 -13.40 15.84
CA THR A 186 -8.48 -12.52 16.43
C THR A 186 -7.61 -11.92 15.33
N ILE A 187 -7.43 -10.60 15.33
CA ILE A 187 -6.55 -9.88 14.39
C ILE A 187 -5.22 -9.44 15.02
N GLY A 188 -5.05 -9.63 16.33
CA GLY A 188 -3.79 -9.35 17.02
C GLY A 188 -3.60 -7.87 17.33
N ASN A 189 -2.33 -7.44 17.41
CA ASN A 189 -1.97 -6.07 17.78
C ASN A 189 -2.14 -5.12 16.59
N ILE A 190 -2.86 -4.02 16.80
CA ILE A 190 -3.08 -2.99 15.78
C ILE A 190 -2.24 -1.78 16.16
N ASN A 191 -1.21 -1.50 15.35
CA ASN A 191 -0.31 -0.36 15.51
C ASN A 191 -0.38 0.64 14.35
N THR A 192 -1.18 0.33 13.32
CA THR A 192 -1.38 1.13 12.11
C THR A 192 -2.81 0.98 11.63
N ALA A 193 -3.17 1.67 10.55
CA ALA A 193 -4.52 1.60 10.00
C ALA A 193 -4.76 0.28 9.24
N ASN A 194 -5.73 -0.52 9.68
CA ASN A 194 -6.09 -1.81 9.08
C ASN A 194 -7.51 -1.78 8.53
N THR A 195 -7.74 -2.40 7.37
CA THR A 195 -9.10 -2.56 6.83
C THR A 195 -9.57 -4.00 7.02
N GLU A 196 -10.70 -4.17 7.69
CA GLU A 196 -11.27 -5.46 8.05
C GLU A 196 -12.67 -5.64 7.44
N GLU A 197 -12.99 -6.86 7.03
CA GLU A 197 -14.36 -7.25 6.72
C GLU A 197 -14.96 -8.03 7.89
N ILE A 198 -16.16 -7.62 8.33
CA ILE A 198 -16.91 -8.24 9.42
C ILE A 198 -18.31 -8.63 8.95
N SER A 199 -18.70 -9.87 9.24
CA SER A 199 -20.05 -10.38 9.01
C SER A 199 -20.99 -10.10 10.18
N ILE A 200 -22.31 -10.19 9.97
CA ILE A 200 -23.28 -10.14 11.08
C ILE A 200 -23.00 -11.27 12.08
N ASN A 201 -23.06 -10.95 13.38
CA ASN A 201 -22.75 -11.85 14.51
C ASN A 201 -21.29 -12.34 14.56
N GLU A 202 -20.38 -11.75 13.77
CA GLU A 202 -18.94 -11.96 13.91
C GLU A 202 -18.37 -10.99 14.96
N LYS A 203 -17.53 -11.52 15.85
CA LYS A 203 -16.75 -10.80 16.85
C LYS A 203 -15.29 -10.80 16.45
N ILE A 204 -14.71 -9.63 16.26
CA ILE A 204 -13.26 -9.45 16.13
C ILE A 204 -12.66 -9.11 17.49
N ILE A 205 -11.54 -9.76 17.81
CA ILE A 205 -10.70 -9.49 18.97
C ILE A 205 -9.37 -8.86 18.49
N PHE A 206 -8.98 -7.74 19.08
CA PHE A 206 -7.74 -7.03 18.76
C PHE A 206 -7.05 -6.50 20.02
N LEU A 207 -5.76 -6.17 19.89
CA LEU A 207 -4.96 -5.61 20.97
C LEU A 207 -4.59 -4.15 20.66
N ILE A 208 -4.78 -3.27 21.65
CA ILE A 208 -4.27 -1.89 21.65
C ILE A 208 -3.42 -1.73 22.90
N ASN A 209 -2.15 -1.37 22.75
CA ASN A 209 -1.21 -1.21 23.88
C ASN A 209 -1.15 -2.46 24.79
N GLY A 210 -1.37 -3.65 24.23
CA GLY A 210 -1.38 -4.92 24.94
C GLY A 210 -2.70 -5.28 25.64
N ASN A 211 -3.71 -4.40 25.61
CA ASN A 211 -5.03 -4.67 26.15
C ASN A 211 -5.96 -5.25 25.09
N GLU A 212 -6.76 -6.25 25.47
CA GLU A 212 -7.74 -6.89 24.59
C GLU A 212 -9.03 -6.07 24.47
N HIS A 213 -9.45 -5.86 23.23
CA HIS A 213 -10.70 -5.21 22.87
C HIS A 213 -11.48 -6.09 21.90
N ASN A 214 -12.80 -5.97 21.91
CA ASN A 214 -13.67 -6.73 21.03
C ASN A 214 -14.71 -5.84 20.32
N LEU A 215 -14.85 -6.07 19.01
CA LEU A 215 -15.84 -5.43 18.15
C LEU A 215 -16.76 -6.50 17.56
N LYS A 216 -18.06 -6.40 17.81
CA LYS A 216 -19.08 -7.33 17.29
C LYS A 216 -20.10 -6.59 16.44
N VAL A 217 -20.35 -7.03 15.21
CA VAL A 217 -21.44 -6.48 14.40
C VAL A 217 -22.74 -7.22 14.72
N THR A 218 -23.76 -6.47 15.13
CA THR A 218 -25.06 -7.03 15.54
C THR A 218 -26.07 -7.01 14.40
N SER A 219 -26.01 -6.01 13.52
CA SER A 219 -26.84 -5.98 12.30
C SER A 219 -26.24 -5.07 11.23
N LEU A 220 -26.58 -5.36 9.97
CA LEU A 220 -26.22 -4.57 8.80
C LEU A 220 -27.47 -4.23 7.99
N SER A 221 -27.49 -3.02 7.44
CA SER A 221 -28.42 -2.58 6.39
C SER A 221 -27.63 -2.13 5.16
N SER A 222 -28.25 -1.46 4.19
CA SER A 222 -27.55 -0.96 3.01
C SER A 222 -26.57 0.19 3.31
N THR A 223 -26.79 0.95 4.37
CA THR A 223 -26.03 2.17 4.68
C THR A 223 -25.66 2.32 6.15
N LEU A 224 -26.20 1.46 7.02
CA LEU A 224 -26.01 1.52 8.47
C LEU A 224 -25.51 0.18 9.00
N MET A 225 -24.49 0.23 9.85
CA MET A 225 -24.01 -0.87 10.68
C MET A 225 -24.35 -0.60 12.14
N ASN A 226 -24.90 -1.59 12.83
CA ASN A 226 -24.97 -1.59 14.29
C ASN A 226 -23.94 -2.57 14.85
N ALA A 227 -23.20 -2.12 15.85
CA ALA A 227 -22.12 -2.89 16.44
C ALA A 227 -21.99 -2.64 17.94
N GLU A 228 -21.23 -3.50 18.60
CA GLU A 228 -20.85 -3.42 20.01
C GLU A 228 -19.32 -3.36 20.09
N LEU A 229 -18.78 -2.36 20.79
CA LEU A 229 -17.36 -2.23 21.10
C LEU A 229 -17.20 -2.33 22.61
N ASP A 230 -16.51 -3.37 23.09
CA ASP A 230 -16.34 -3.69 24.51
C ASP A 230 -17.66 -3.67 25.30
N GLY A 231 -18.72 -4.20 24.69
CA GLY A 231 -20.07 -4.24 25.24
C GLY A 231 -20.88 -2.94 25.07
N GLY A 232 -20.28 -1.85 24.61
CA GLY A 232 -20.97 -0.60 24.29
C GLY A 232 -21.56 -0.61 22.88
N SER A 233 -22.89 -0.51 22.75
CA SER A 233 -23.55 -0.45 21.44
C SER A 233 -23.39 0.91 20.76
N PHE A 234 -23.21 0.89 19.44
CA PHE A 234 -23.21 2.09 18.60
C PHE A 234 -23.69 1.77 17.18
N SER A 235 -24.00 2.82 16.43
CA SER A 235 -24.37 2.74 15.02
C SER A 235 -23.43 3.61 14.18
N LEU A 236 -23.11 3.14 12.98
CA LEU A 236 -22.21 3.82 12.05
C LEU A 236 -22.81 3.79 10.64
N GLU A 237 -23.01 4.96 10.05
CA GLU A 237 -23.40 5.08 8.64
C GLU A 237 -22.16 4.93 7.74
N VAL A 238 -22.35 4.54 6.47
CA VAL A 238 -21.24 4.45 5.50
C VAL A 238 -20.60 5.83 5.34
N GLY A 239 -19.28 5.89 5.57
CA GLY A 239 -18.49 7.13 5.65
C GLY A 239 -18.41 7.74 7.05
N GLY A 240 -19.26 7.30 7.99
CA GLY A 240 -19.26 7.74 9.37
C GLY A 240 -18.04 7.25 10.16
N GLU A 241 -17.68 8.03 11.18
CA GLU A 241 -16.55 7.74 12.08
C GLU A 241 -17.01 7.62 13.53
N LYS A 242 -16.57 6.57 14.21
CA LYS A 242 -16.67 6.40 15.66
C LYS A 242 -15.28 6.46 16.27
N ARG A 243 -15.06 7.44 17.14
CA ARG A 243 -13.83 7.53 17.95
C ARG A 243 -14.09 7.06 19.38
N THR A 244 -13.13 6.35 19.95
CA THR A 244 -13.17 5.83 21.31
C THR A 244 -11.89 6.20 22.05
N ASP A 245 -12.06 6.55 23.31
CA ASP A 245 -11.02 6.84 24.29
C ASP A 245 -11.21 5.79 25.40
N PHE A 246 -10.29 4.84 25.48
CA PHE A 246 -10.37 3.68 26.36
C PHE A 246 -9.80 3.96 27.75
N ASN A 247 -8.82 4.86 27.85
CA ASN A 247 -8.14 5.18 29.11
C ASN A 247 -8.69 6.46 29.79
N ASN A 248 -9.61 7.18 29.13
CA ASN A 248 -10.21 8.45 29.54
C ASN A 248 -9.18 9.58 29.78
N ASP A 249 -8.08 9.60 29.03
CA ASP A 249 -7.09 10.68 29.11
C ASP A 249 -7.44 11.90 28.23
N GLY A 250 -8.52 11.81 27.44
CA GLY A 250 -9.00 12.85 26.55
C GLY A 250 -8.44 12.76 25.12
N ILE A 251 -7.47 11.89 24.87
CA ILE A 251 -6.95 11.52 23.55
C ILE A 251 -7.77 10.33 23.04
N LYS A 252 -8.00 10.26 21.72
CA LYS A 252 -8.74 9.13 21.15
C LYS A 252 -7.75 8.03 20.80
N ASP A 253 -7.90 6.86 21.41
CA ASP A 253 -7.06 5.70 21.14
C ASP A 253 -7.45 4.96 19.84
N LEU A 254 -8.72 5.07 19.44
CA LEU A 254 -9.29 4.29 18.33
C LEU A 254 -10.21 5.13 17.46
N SER A 255 -10.11 4.96 16.14
CA SER A 255 -11.09 5.38 15.14
C SER A 255 -11.57 4.20 14.30
N LEU A 256 -12.90 4.09 14.16
CA LEU A 256 -13.58 3.14 13.30
C LEU A 256 -14.33 3.90 12.22
N ILE A 257 -14.02 3.64 10.95
CA ILE A 257 -14.70 4.24 9.79
C ILE A 257 -15.35 3.14 8.96
N LEU A 258 -16.67 3.20 8.78
CA LEU A 258 -17.38 2.27 7.90
C LEU A 258 -17.16 2.68 6.44
N LYS A 259 -16.35 1.92 5.71
CA LYS A 259 -16.03 2.23 4.30
C LYS A 259 -17.13 1.81 3.34
N SER A 260 -17.70 0.62 3.54
CA SER A 260 -18.78 0.09 2.70
C SER A 260 -19.51 -1.07 3.37
N ILE A 261 -20.70 -1.42 2.87
CA ILE A 261 -21.40 -2.65 3.20
C ILE A 261 -21.67 -3.41 1.90
N SER A 262 -21.26 -4.67 1.82
CA SER A 262 -21.55 -5.56 0.71
C SER A 262 -22.87 -6.28 0.97
N LEU A 263 -23.91 -5.94 0.21
CA LEU A 263 -25.22 -6.59 0.27
C LEU A 263 -25.19 -8.05 -0.22
N THR A 264 -24.23 -8.39 -1.08
CA THR A 264 -24.09 -9.75 -1.63
C THR A 264 -23.50 -10.70 -0.59
N THR A 265 -22.55 -10.21 0.22
CA THR A 265 -21.84 -11.04 1.21
C THR A 265 -22.30 -10.80 2.65
N ASN A 266 -23.18 -9.81 2.88
CA ASN A 266 -23.60 -9.35 4.21
C ASN A 266 -22.40 -9.06 5.13
N LYS A 267 -21.39 -8.36 4.59
CA LYS A 267 -20.19 -7.94 5.31
C LYS A 267 -20.03 -6.42 5.29
N ALA A 268 -19.60 -5.86 6.41
CA ALA A 268 -19.15 -4.48 6.52
C ALA A 268 -17.63 -4.40 6.36
N ARG A 269 -17.15 -3.42 5.59
CA ARG A 269 -15.73 -3.11 5.45
C ARG A 269 -15.41 -1.92 6.35
N LEU A 270 -14.62 -2.14 7.38
CA LEU A 270 -14.25 -1.15 8.40
C LEU A 270 -12.77 -0.81 8.30
N LEU A 271 -12.45 0.49 8.33
CA LEU A 271 -11.09 0.96 8.58
C LEU A 271 -10.94 1.19 10.08
N ILE A 272 -9.98 0.50 10.69
CA ILE A 272 -9.63 0.56 12.10
C ILE A 272 -8.29 1.29 12.20
N THR A 273 -8.24 2.40 12.93
CA THR A 273 -7.01 3.19 13.12
C THR A 273 -6.76 3.41 14.60
N VAL A 274 -5.53 3.16 15.06
CA VAL A 274 -5.08 3.37 16.44
C VAL A 274 -4.18 4.60 16.47
N PHE A 275 -4.26 5.39 17.55
CA PHE A 275 -3.47 6.60 17.77
C PHE A 275 -2.54 6.49 18.97
#